data_AF-A0A7J2SFY6-F1
#
_entry.id   AF-A0A7J2SFY6-F1
#
_cell.length_a   1.000
_cell.length_b   1.000
_cell.length_c   1.000
_cell.angle_alpha   90.00
_cell.angle_beta   90.00
_cell.angle_gamma   90.00
#
_symmetry.space_group_name_H-M   'P 1'
#
loop_
_entity.id
_entity.type
_entity.pdbx_description
1 polymer ?
#
loop_
_entity_poly.entity_id
_entity_poly.type
_entity_poly.pdbx_seq_one_letter_code
_entity_poly.pdbx_strand_id
1 'polypeptide(L)'
;YACLDGNFNEDEDEKWGENATENEVSDEDEADLFAEVYVGRACVDSPAEVENITRKSMSYEMSNNESLLQILLLGEYLGFGGPAEWGGNHKDEVKPLIPSYFNITTLYDRDNPWSKDTLIFVLNKGFNIVNHDGHGWTTYALKMRNPDLKKLRNNDYFFLYSQTCLAGSFDNWYPEDNYYEDDCFAEHLTCNEHGAFACIMNSRYGLGMENSTDSPGQRYDLAFFKAIFEENIKEIGKANHYSKEINVWRINENGMRWIYYETNLFGDPQIAIREPMEKVNISLEVIKPLKGIYIFDRGPLFSFINKTIVFGGITIEANVSTDPPGKIERVNFYVNDELKATLFSAPFVWEWNEHAIGNYKISVEAYATNGKAEKKEVNLFIVNL
;
A
#
# COMPACT_ATOMS: atom_id res chain seq x y z
N TYR A 1 8.94 -10.10 21.90
CA TYR A 1 9.56 -9.06 22.75
C TYR A 1 10.91 -8.68 22.19
N ALA A 2 11.31 -7.43 22.41
CA ALA A 2 12.50 -6.80 21.83
C ALA A 2 13.33 -6.00 22.86
N CYS A 3 12.76 -5.81 24.05
CA CYS A 3 13.43 -5.37 25.25
C CYS A 3 14.37 -6.46 25.78
N LEU A 4 15.48 -6.05 26.39
CA LEU A 4 16.47 -6.94 27.04
C LEU A 4 16.57 -6.72 28.56
N ASP A 5 15.77 -5.81 29.11
CA ASP A 5 15.58 -5.58 30.53
C ASP A 5 14.09 -5.60 30.92
N GLY A 6 13.80 -5.34 32.20
CA GLY A 6 12.48 -5.51 32.80
C GLY A 6 12.22 -6.93 33.34
N ASN A 7 11.39 -7.03 34.37
CA ASN A 7 10.97 -8.31 34.96
C ASN A 7 9.75 -8.90 34.26
N PHE A 8 8.87 -8.06 33.69
CA PHE A 8 7.63 -8.45 33.02
C PHE A 8 6.64 -9.25 33.88
N ASN A 9 6.89 -9.43 35.18
CA ASN A 9 6.06 -10.17 36.13
C ASN A 9 6.54 -9.78 37.53
N GLU A 10 6.39 -8.49 37.84
CA GLU A 10 6.86 -7.89 39.10
C GLU A 10 6.09 -8.43 40.30
N ASP A 11 4.81 -8.76 40.12
CA ASP A 11 3.94 -9.29 41.16
C ASP A 11 3.95 -10.82 41.31
N GLU A 12 4.70 -11.52 40.46
CA GLU A 12 4.91 -12.96 40.48
C GLU A 12 3.62 -13.79 40.30
N ASP A 13 2.63 -13.28 39.55
CA ASP A 13 1.30 -13.89 39.41
C ASP A 13 1.14 -14.84 38.18
N GLU A 14 2.21 -15.00 37.40
CA GLU A 14 2.31 -15.78 36.14
C GLU A 14 1.61 -15.15 34.92
N LYS A 15 1.05 -13.95 35.05
CA LYS A 15 0.66 -13.08 33.94
C LYS A 15 1.83 -12.12 33.67
N TRP A 16 2.09 -11.86 32.39
CA TRP A 16 3.33 -11.20 31.99
C TRP A 16 3.07 -9.93 31.17
N GLY A 17 3.80 -8.86 31.48
CA GLY A 17 3.76 -7.59 30.75
C GLY A 17 2.44 -6.86 30.95
N GLU A 18 1.89 -7.00 32.16
CA GLU A 18 0.66 -6.35 32.56
C GLU A 18 0.86 -4.83 32.71
N ASN A 19 -0.23 -4.09 32.55
CA ASN A 19 -0.16 -2.64 32.74
C ASN A 19 -0.18 -2.30 34.24
N ALA A 20 0.11 -1.04 34.55
CA ALA A 20 0.13 -0.55 35.93
C ALA A 20 -1.16 -0.76 36.74
N THR A 21 -2.31 -1.00 36.10
CA THR A 21 -3.57 -1.23 36.83
C THR A 21 -3.78 -2.69 37.23
N GLU A 22 -3.09 -3.61 36.57
CA GLU A 22 -3.16 -5.04 36.85
C GLU A 22 -1.93 -5.51 37.66
N ASN A 23 -0.84 -4.73 37.71
CA ASN A 23 0.31 -4.96 38.61
C ASN A 23 -0.11 -4.80 40.09
N GLU A 24 -0.07 -5.89 40.87
CA GLU A 24 -0.47 -5.86 42.28
C GLU A 24 0.61 -5.29 43.24
N VAL A 25 1.83 -5.05 42.75
CA VAL A 25 2.99 -4.64 43.56
C VAL A 25 3.35 -3.16 43.39
N SER A 26 3.17 -2.57 42.20
CA SER A 26 3.50 -1.15 41.94
C SER A 26 2.49 -0.47 41.01
N ASP A 27 2.43 0.87 41.06
CA ASP A 27 1.65 1.67 40.10
C ASP A 27 2.44 1.87 38.77
N GLU A 28 3.42 0.99 38.47
CA GLU A 28 4.26 1.03 37.27
C GLU A 28 3.89 -0.11 36.31
N ASP A 29 4.12 0.14 35.03
CA ASP A 29 3.91 -0.85 33.97
C ASP A 29 4.95 -1.95 34.08
N GLU A 30 4.54 -3.22 34.06
CA GLU A 30 5.51 -4.33 34.11
C GLU A 30 6.26 -4.48 32.78
N ALA A 31 5.62 -4.03 31.69
CA ALA A 31 6.15 -4.16 30.35
C ALA A 31 7.16 -3.06 30.05
N ASP A 32 8.37 -3.45 29.67
CA ASP A 32 9.25 -2.55 28.91
C ASP A 32 8.78 -2.46 27.45
N LEU A 33 8.39 -1.25 27.05
CA LEU A 33 7.83 -0.94 25.74
C LEU A 33 8.86 -0.29 24.80
N PHE A 34 10.14 -0.33 25.15
CA PHE A 34 11.24 0.13 24.31
C PHE A 34 12.10 -1.06 23.87
N ALA A 35 12.68 -1.00 22.67
CA ALA A 35 13.43 -2.11 22.10
C ALA A 35 14.94 -1.88 22.13
N GLU A 36 15.70 -2.80 22.73
CA GLU A 36 17.17 -2.86 22.57
C GLU A 36 17.58 -3.59 21.29
N VAL A 37 16.73 -4.48 20.77
CA VAL A 37 16.99 -5.27 19.56
C VAL A 37 15.83 -5.25 18.58
N TYR A 38 16.13 -5.27 17.29
CA TYR A 38 15.10 -5.36 16.25
C TYR A 38 14.86 -6.82 15.87
N VAL A 39 13.65 -7.29 16.14
CA VAL A 39 13.25 -8.70 15.94
C VAL A 39 12.46 -8.88 14.65
N GLY A 40 12.82 -9.90 13.88
CA GLY A 40 12.04 -10.50 12.80
C GLY A 40 12.14 -12.03 12.86
N ARG A 41 11.20 -12.74 12.27
CA ARG A 41 11.11 -14.21 12.33
C ARG A 41 11.13 -14.82 10.93
N ALA A 42 12.04 -15.77 10.71
CA ALA A 42 11.97 -16.69 9.59
C ALA A 42 11.26 -17.98 10.03
N CYS A 43 9.99 -18.14 9.64
CA CYS A 43 9.17 -19.30 9.99
C CYS A 43 9.41 -20.48 9.03
N VAL A 44 10.59 -21.10 9.10
CA VAL A 44 11.00 -22.15 8.17
C VAL A 44 10.92 -23.52 8.81
N ASP A 45 10.33 -24.49 8.11
CA ASP A 45 10.18 -25.88 8.55
C ASP A 45 11.11 -26.86 7.79
N SER A 46 11.71 -26.39 6.70
CA SER A 46 12.46 -27.23 5.77
C SER A 46 13.61 -26.49 5.06
N PRO A 47 14.62 -27.23 4.55
CA PRO A 47 15.72 -26.63 3.80
C PRO A 47 15.27 -25.83 2.56
N ALA A 48 14.17 -26.23 1.92
CA ALA A 48 13.63 -25.53 0.75
C ALA A 48 13.08 -24.14 1.11
N GLU A 49 12.45 -24.00 2.28
CA GLU A 49 11.97 -22.71 2.77
C GLU A 49 13.11 -21.79 3.19
N VAL A 50 14.16 -22.35 3.82
CA VAL A 50 15.42 -21.62 4.09
C VAL A 50 16.02 -21.07 2.79
N GLU A 51 16.07 -21.88 1.74
CA GLU A 51 16.55 -21.45 0.42
C GLU A 51 15.65 -20.35 -0.17
N ASN A 52 14.33 -20.50 -0.10
CA ASN A 52 13.39 -19.52 -0.60
C ASN A 52 13.52 -18.17 0.10
N ILE A 53 13.51 -18.13 1.42
CA ILE A 53 13.59 -16.86 2.15
C ILE A 53 14.93 -16.16 1.89
N THR A 54 16.03 -16.91 1.91
CA THR A 54 17.38 -16.36 1.63
C THR A 54 17.47 -15.80 0.21
N ARG A 55 16.96 -16.56 -0.77
CA ARG A 55 16.96 -16.15 -2.18
C ARG A 55 16.10 -14.90 -2.40
N LYS A 56 14.94 -14.80 -1.76
CA LYS A 56 14.06 -13.63 -1.86
C LYS A 56 14.70 -12.39 -1.26
N SER A 57 15.28 -12.51 -0.07
CA SER A 57 16.03 -11.42 0.60
C SER A 57 17.16 -10.92 -0.28
N MET A 58 18.06 -11.81 -0.74
CA MET A 58 19.18 -11.44 -1.60
C MET A 58 18.72 -10.82 -2.93
N SER A 59 17.67 -11.39 -3.55
CA SER A 59 17.11 -10.87 -4.79
C SER A 59 16.59 -9.44 -4.62
N TYR A 60 15.89 -9.17 -3.52
CA TYR A 60 15.36 -7.84 -3.22
C TYR A 60 16.49 -6.83 -2.94
N GLU A 61 17.47 -7.18 -2.11
CA GLU A 61 18.60 -6.30 -1.77
C GLU A 61 19.45 -5.91 -2.99
N MET A 62 19.59 -6.82 -3.95
CA MET A 62 20.33 -6.61 -5.20
C MET A 62 19.47 -6.04 -6.35
N SER A 63 18.17 -5.87 -6.14
CA SER A 63 17.25 -5.43 -7.18
C SER A 63 17.48 -3.97 -7.58
N ASN A 64 17.38 -3.72 -8.88
CA ASN A 64 17.32 -2.39 -9.49
C ASN A 64 16.17 -2.29 -10.50
N ASN A 65 15.16 -3.16 -10.36
CA ASN A 65 14.03 -3.26 -11.28
C ASN A 65 13.05 -2.08 -11.07
N GLU A 66 12.31 -1.72 -12.11
CA GLU A 66 11.19 -0.77 -12.09
C GLU A 66 10.10 -1.14 -11.08
N SER A 67 10.01 -2.42 -10.68
CA SER A 67 9.13 -2.86 -9.58
C SER A 67 9.37 -2.08 -8.28
N LEU A 68 10.59 -1.57 -8.05
CA LEU A 68 10.93 -0.72 -6.92
C LEU A 68 10.18 0.63 -6.90
N LEU A 69 9.65 1.08 -8.03
CA LEU A 69 8.79 2.28 -8.11
C LEU A 69 7.35 2.01 -7.71
N GLN A 70 6.92 0.75 -7.65
CA GLN A 70 5.51 0.40 -7.58
C GLN A 70 5.08 0.14 -6.14
N ILE A 71 4.06 0.88 -5.69
CA ILE A 71 3.40 0.68 -4.40
C ILE A 71 1.93 0.34 -4.64
N LEU A 72 1.44 -0.69 -3.95
CA LEU A 72 0.04 -1.12 -4.00
C LEU A 72 -0.64 -0.84 -2.66
N LEU A 73 -1.69 -0.03 -2.69
CA LEU A 73 -2.56 0.20 -1.53
C LEU A 73 -3.85 -0.59 -1.70
N LEU A 74 -4.16 -1.45 -0.73
CA LEU A 74 -5.29 -2.37 -0.74
C LEU A 74 -6.24 -2.02 0.40
N GLY A 75 -7.52 -1.87 0.05
CA GLY A 75 -8.58 -1.54 1.00
C GLY A 75 -9.81 -2.40 0.74
N GLU A 76 -10.14 -3.27 1.69
CA GLU A 76 -11.39 -4.03 1.66
C GLU A 76 -12.55 -3.23 2.29
N TYR A 77 -13.77 -3.69 2.06
CA TYR A 77 -14.89 -3.35 2.93
C TYR A 77 -14.63 -3.86 4.36
N LEU A 78 -14.86 -3.03 5.38
CA LEU A 78 -14.61 -3.40 6.79
C LEU A 78 -15.88 -3.46 7.64
N GLY A 79 -16.88 -2.62 7.34
CA GLY A 79 -18.15 -2.57 8.06
C GLY A 79 -18.12 -1.86 9.42
N PHE A 80 -17.13 -0.98 9.67
CA PHE A 80 -17.04 -0.18 10.91
C PHE A 80 -17.87 1.11 10.91
N GLY A 81 -18.60 1.41 9.84
CA GLY A 81 -19.41 2.63 9.70
C GLY A 81 -18.60 3.88 9.37
N GLY A 82 -19.30 4.90 8.85
CA GLY A 82 -18.75 6.24 8.65
C GLY A 82 -17.45 6.25 7.82
N PRO A 83 -16.45 7.08 8.20
CA PRO A 83 -15.12 7.07 7.59
C PRO A 83 -14.36 5.74 7.71
N ALA A 84 -14.69 4.86 8.65
CA ALA A 84 -14.00 3.59 8.86
C ALA A 84 -14.58 2.43 8.04
N GLU A 85 -15.68 2.66 7.31
CA GLU A 85 -16.40 1.62 6.56
C GLU A 85 -15.51 0.89 5.53
N TRP A 86 -14.49 1.58 5.02
CA TRP A 86 -13.62 1.12 3.94
C TRP A 86 -12.16 1.25 4.33
N GLY A 87 -11.39 0.16 4.19
CA GLY A 87 -9.94 0.19 4.37
C GLY A 87 -9.23 1.16 3.40
N GLY A 88 -9.86 1.45 2.25
CA GLY A 88 -9.38 2.46 1.31
C GLY A 88 -9.27 3.86 1.94
N ASN A 89 -10.16 4.22 2.87
CA ASN A 89 -10.09 5.50 3.57
C ASN A 89 -8.86 5.57 4.49
N HIS A 90 -8.54 4.48 5.19
CA HIS A 90 -7.30 4.38 5.97
C HIS A 90 -6.06 4.50 5.07
N LYS A 91 -6.08 3.86 3.89
CA LYS A 91 -4.95 3.92 2.96
C LYS A 91 -4.78 5.29 2.29
N ASP A 92 -5.86 6.06 2.15
CA ASP A 92 -5.82 7.45 1.71
C ASP A 92 -5.05 8.36 2.71
N GLU A 93 -4.95 7.99 3.99
CA GLU A 93 -4.12 8.69 4.99
C GLU A 93 -2.63 8.33 4.92
N VAL A 94 -2.30 7.13 4.43
CA VAL A 94 -0.90 6.69 4.19
C VAL A 94 -0.33 7.36 2.96
N LYS A 95 -1.17 7.55 1.93
CA LYS A 95 -0.78 8.06 0.61
C LYS A 95 0.04 9.36 0.64
N PRO A 96 -0.25 10.38 1.48
CA PRO A 96 0.54 11.61 1.55
C PRO A 96 1.95 11.42 2.12
N LEU A 97 2.19 10.36 2.89
CA LEU A 97 3.52 10.02 3.42
C LEU A 97 4.44 9.45 2.33
N ILE A 98 3.85 8.91 1.26
CA ILE A 98 4.59 8.28 0.17
C ILE A 98 5.12 9.36 -0.78
N PRO A 99 6.44 9.39 -1.06
CA PRO A 99 7.00 10.35 -2.00
C PRO A 99 6.38 10.25 -3.40
N SER A 100 6.13 11.39 -4.02
CA SER A 100 5.43 11.48 -5.32
C SER A 100 6.13 10.79 -6.49
N TYR A 101 7.42 10.47 -6.34
CA TYR A 101 8.19 9.73 -7.36
C TYR A 101 7.86 8.23 -7.40
N PHE A 102 7.10 7.70 -6.44
CA PHE A 102 6.54 6.35 -6.54
C PHE A 102 5.27 6.35 -7.41
N ASN A 103 5.02 5.21 -8.04
CA ASN A 103 3.75 4.90 -8.68
C ASN A 103 2.85 4.21 -7.66
N ILE A 104 1.71 4.83 -7.35
CA ILE A 104 0.73 4.28 -6.41
C ILE A 104 -0.43 3.69 -7.21
N THR A 105 -0.60 2.38 -7.10
CA THR A 105 -1.79 1.67 -7.55
C THR A 105 -2.71 1.44 -6.36
N THR A 106 -4.01 1.64 -6.53
CA THR A 106 -5.02 1.42 -5.49
C THR A 106 -6.02 0.35 -5.92
N LEU A 107 -6.34 -0.59 -5.03
CA LEU A 107 -7.49 -1.48 -5.17
C LEU A 107 -8.36 -1.32 -3.92
N TYR A 108 -9.40 -0.48 -4.04
CA TYR A 108 -10.33 -0.16 -2.96
C TYR A 108 -11.72 -0.67 -3.31
N ASP A 109 -12.34 -1.46 -2.43
CA ASP A 109 -13.71 -1.94 -2.64
C ASP A 109 -14.72 -0.79 -2.74
N ARG A 110 -14.45 0.32 -2.06
CA ARG A 110 -15.23 1.57 -2.12
C ARG A 110 -15.39 2.09 -3.55
N ASP A 111 -14.32 2.00 -4.35
CA ASP A 111 -14.26 2.60 -5.68
C ASP A 111 -14.67 1.60 -6.76
N ASN A 112 -14.11 0.38 -6.68
CA ASN A 112 -14.51 -0.73 -7.53
C ASN A 112 -14.17 -2.06 -6.84
N PRO A 113 -15.17 -2.91 -6.55
CA PRO A 113 -14.93 -4.22 -5.95
C PRO A 113 -13.92 -5.05 -6.73
N TRP A 114 -12.97 -5.66 -6.03
CA TRP A 114 -11.89 -6.45 -6.62
C TRP A 114 -11.88 -7.88 -6.08
N SER A 115 -11.37 -8.82 -6.89
CA SER A 115 -11.27 -10.23 -6.54
C SER A 115 -9.82 -10.64 -6.28
N LYS A 116 -9.64 -11.81 -5.66
CA LYS A 116 -8.33 -12.43 -5.51
C LYS A 116 -7.61 -12.66 -6.83
N ASP A 117 -8.32 -12.99 -7.91
CA ASP A 117 -7.70 -13.24 -9.21
C ASP A 117 -7.15 -11.93 -9.81
N THR A 118 -7.85 -10.81 -9.60
CA THR A 118 -7.33 -9.47 -9.92
C THR A 118 -6.06 -9.19 -9.13
N LEU A 119 -6.06 -9.44 -7.82
CA LEU A 119 -4.89 -9.19 -6.99
C LEU A 119 -3.69 -10.07 -7.36
N ILE A 120 -3.90 -11.38 -7.56
CA ILE A 120 -2.85 -12.31 -8.01
C ILE A 120 -2.24 -11.84 -9.33
N PHE A 121 -3.08 -11.43 -10.29
CA PHE A 121 -2.62 -10.89 -11.57
C PHE A 121 -1.77 -9.63 -11.39
N VAL A 122 -2.17 -8.73 -10.49
CA VAL A 122 -1.44 -7.49 -10.18
C VAL A 122 -0.11 -7.80 -9.50
N LEU A 123 -0.09 -8.60 -8.43
CA LEU A 123 1.13 -8.95 -7.70
C LEU A 123 2.16 -9.66 -8.59
N ASN A 124 1.70 -10.46 -9.56
CA ASN A 124 2.57 -11.13 -10.53
C ASN A 124 3.30 -10.17 -11.48
N LYS A 125 2.92 -8.89 -11.56
CA LYS A 125 3.63 -7.87 -12.34
C LYS A 125 4.84 -7.28 -11.62
N GLY A 126 4.96 -7.47 -10.30
CA GLY A 126 6.03 -6.94 -9.47
C GLY A 126 5.66 -5.64 -8.77
N PHE A 127 5.87 -5.61 -7.45
CA PHE A 127 5.69 -4.44 -6.59
C PHE A 127 6.84 -4.35 -5.60
N ASN A 128 7.10 -3.15 -5.10
CA ASN A 128 8.03 -2.93 -4.01
C ASN A 128 7.34 -3.14 -2.66
N ILE A 129 6.22 -2.45 -2.48
CA ILE A 129 5.48 -2.38 -1.23
C ILE A 129 4.01 -2.65 -1.51
N VAL A 130 3.41 -3.48 -0.67
CA VAL A 130 1.97 -3.68 -0.59
C VAL A 130 1.53 -3.26 0.81
N ASN A 131 0.53 -2.41 0.91
CA ASN A 131 -0.07 -2.02 2.18
C ASN A 131 -1.56 -2.33 2.18
N HIS A 132 -2.01 -3.07 3.19
CA HIS A 132 -3.32 -3.69 3.22
C HIS A 132 -4.09 -3.37 4.49
N ASP A 133 -5.36 -3.03 4.29
CA ASP A 133 -6.35 -2.97 5.35
C ASP A 133 -7.62 -3.72 4.91
N GLY A 134 -7.98 -4.75 5.68
CA GLY A 134 -9.00 -5.70 5.29
C GLY A 134 -9.24 -6.78 6.32
N HIS A 135 -10.10 -7.74 5.96
CA HIS A 135 -10.45 -8.86 6.83
C HIS A 135 -9.40 -9.97 6.79
N GLY A 136 -9.28 -10.68 7.91
CA GLY A 136 -8.23 -11.66 8.11
C GLY A 136 -8.64 -12.81 8.98
N TRP A 137 -7.95 -13.91 8.77
CA TRP A 137 -7.96 -15.10 9.60
C TRP A 137 -6.60 -15.78 9.52
N THR A 138 -6.36 -16.79 10.34
CA THR A 138 -5.07 -17.53 10.37
C THR A 138 -4.61 -17.96 8.98
N THR A 139 -5.53 -18.44 8.13
CA THR A 139 -5.24 -18.93 6.76
C THR A 139 -5.83 -18.05 5.66
N TYR A 140 -6.16 -16.78 5.97
CA TYR A 140 -6.82 -15.86 5.04
C TYR A 140 -6.38 -14.39 5.24
N ALA A 141 -6.00 -13.73 4.16
CA ALA A 141 -5.81 -12.29 4.09
C ALA A 141 -5.83 -11.83 2.63
N LEU A 142 -5.99 -10.53 2.36
CA LEU A 142 -5.92 -9.97 1.00
C LEU A 142 -6.95 -10.60 0.03
N LYS A 143 -8.10 -11.04 0.56
CA LYS A 143 -9.09 -11.90 -0.13
C LYS A 143 -8.59 -13.26 -0.63
N MET A 144 -7.42 -13.71 -0.19
CA MET A 144 -6.80 -14.98 -0.58
C MET A 144 -6.75 -15.95 0.59
N ARG A 145 -6.80 -17.25 0.27
CA ARG A 145 -6.45 -18.33 1.22
C ARG A 145 -5.06 -18.90 0.89
N ASN A 146 -4.47 -19.65 1.81
CA ASN A 146 -3.16 -20.31 1.59
C ASN A 146 -3.03 -21.01 0.21
N PRO A 147 -4.01 -21.80 -0.28
CA PRO A 147 -3.89 -22.43 -1.61
C PRO A 147 -3.83 -21.46 -2.79
N ASP A 148 -4.36 -20.23 -2.64
CA ASP A 148 -4.32 -19.22 -3.69
C ASP A 148 -2.91 -18.60 -3.81
N LEU A 149 -2.12 -18.55 -2.73
CA LEU A 149 -0.72 -18.07 -2.76
C LEU A 149 0.16 -18.92 -3.68
N LYS A 150 -0.17 -20.20 -3.86
CA LYS A 150 0.49 -21.11 -4.81
C LYS A 150 0.28 -20.72 -6.28
N LYS A 151 -0.54 -19.71 -6.57
CA LYS A 151 -0.73 -19.13 -7.92
C LYS A 151 0.12 -17.89 -8.18
N LEU A 152 0.82 -17.38 -7.16
CA LEU A 152 1.79 -16.30 -7.35
C LEU A 152 3.00 -16.82 -8.14
N ARG A 153 3.48 -16.00 -9.06
CA ARG A 153 4.57 -16.25 -10.00
C ARG A 153 5.53 -15.07 -10.09
N ASN A 154 5.44 -14.12 -9.16
CA ASN A 154 6.31 -12.95 -9.12
C ASN A 154 7.75 -13.35 -8.79
N ASN A 155 8.69 -12.76 -9.52
CA ASN A 155 10.13 -12.86 -9.26
C ASN A 155 10.69 -11.57 -8.66
N ASP A 156 9.95 -10.47 -8.79
CA ASP A 156 10.13 -9.25 -8.02
C ASP A 156 9.34 -9.38 -6.72
N TYR A 157 10.07 -9.57 -5.61
CA TYR A 157 9.49 -9.78 -4.30
C TYR A 157 9.12 -8.44 -3.65
N PHE A 158 7.97 -8.40 -3.02
CA PHE A 158 7.47 -7.21 -2.34
C PHE A 158 7.57 -7.35 -0.82
N PHE A 159 7.55 -6.21 -0.13
CA PHE A 159 7.25 -6.12 1.30
C PHE A 159 5.74 -5.94 1.49
N LEU A 160 5.13 -6.60 2.48
CA LEU A 160 3.71 -6.41 2.84
C LEU A 160 3.57 -5.85 4.26
N TYR A 161 2.79 -4.79 4.43
CA TYR A 161 2.28 -4.37 5.74
C TYR A 161 0.76 -4.54 5.77
N SER A 162 0.22 -5.28 6.74
CA SER A 162 -1.20 -5.57 6.83
C SER A 162 -1.74 -5.44 8.25
N GLN A 163 -2.86 -4.72 8.39
CA GLN A 163 -3.59 -4.51 9.66
C GLN A 163 -4.61 -5.62 9.99
N THR A 164 -4.71 -6.62 9.12
CA THR A 164 -5.71 -7.68 9.18
C THR A 164 -5.59 -8.58 10.41
N CYS A 165 -6.69 -9.21 10.82
CA CYS A 165 -6.69 -10.16 11.94
C CYS A 165 -5.96 -11.48 11.61
N LEU A 166 -5.26 -12.03 12.60
CA LEU A 166 -4.75 -13.42 12.72
C LEU A 166 -3.83 -13.94 11.62
N ALA A 167 -3.64 -13.23 10.51
CA ALA A 167 -2.89 -13.71 9.36
C ALA A 167 -1.38 -13.92 9.66
N GLY A 168 -0.88 -13.36 10.77
CA GLY A 168 0.44 -13.62 11.34
C GLY A 168 0.41 -14.48 12.61
N SER A 169 -0.62 -15.30 12.81
CA SER A 169 -0.73 -16.22 13.96
C SER A 169 0.17 -17.44 13.74
N PHE A 170 1.49 -17.27 13.88
CA PHE A 170 2.51 -18.31 13.63
C PHE A 170 2.54 -19.44 14.67
N ASP A 171 1.73 -19.32 15.72
CA ASP A 171 1.38 -20.42 16.61
C ASP A 171 0.15 -21.20 16.11
N ASN A 172 -0.38 -20.83 14.94
CA ASN A 172 -1.56 -21.36 14.28
C ASN A 172 -2.86 -21.22 15.10
N TRP A 173 -2.86 -20.39 16.14
CA TRP A 173 -4.01 -20.18 16.99
C TRP A 173 -5.15 -19.47 16.25
N TYR A 174 -6.38 -19.87 16.59
CA TYR A 174 -7.59 -19.12 16.33
C TYR A 174 -8.52 -19.19 17.56
N PRO A 175 -9.51 -18.28 17.67
CA PRO A 175 -10.38 -18.16 18.84
C PRO A 175 -10.96 -19.49 19.36
N GLU A 176 -11.22 -19.51 20.67
CA GLU A 176 -11.72 -20.68 21.42
C GLU A 176 -10.66 -21.78 21.63
N ASP A 177 -9.40 -21.39 21.86
CA ASP A 177 -8.26 -22.30 22.16
C ASP A 177 -8.06 -23.40 21.12
N ASN A 178 -8.26 -23.05 19.86
CA ASN A 178 -8.08 -23.96 18.75
C ASN A 178 -6.86 -23.58 17.91
N TYR A 179 -6.36 -24.56 17.17
CA TYR A 179 -5.17 -24.43 16.35
C TYR A 179 -5.39 -25.07 14.99
N TYR A 180 -4.94 -24.40 13.93
CA TYR A 180 -4.86 -25.01 12.60
C TYR A 180 -3.64 -25.93 12.51
N GLU A 181 -3.75 -26.98 11.68
CA GLU A 181 -2.62 -27.82 11.30
C GLU A 181 -1.78 -27.20 10.17
N ASP A 182 -2.38 -26.32 9.36
CA ASP A 182 -1.71 -25.60 8.27
C ASP A 182 -1.12 -24.29 8.80
N ASP A 183 0.05 -23.92 8.29
CA ASP A 183 0.74 -22.69 8.67
C ASP A 183 -0.10 -21.45 8.35
N CYS A 184 0.18 -20.37 9.08
CA CYS A 184 -0.57 -19.14 8.89
C CYS A 184 -0.24 -18.48 7.54
N PHE A 185 -1.10 -17.53 7.15
CA PHE A 185 -0.99 -16.86 5.85
C PHE A 185 0.35 -16.16 5.64
N ALA A 186 0.90 -15.53 6.68
CA ALA A 186 2.21 -14.86 6.64
C ALA A 186 3.35 -15.84 6.35
N GLU A 187 3.30 -17.05 6.91
CA GLU A 187 4.29 -18.11 6.69
C GLU A 187 4.24 -18.58 5.24
N HIS A 188 3.04 -18.91 4.72
CA HIS A 188 2.90 -19.25 3.30
C HIS A 188 3.37 -18.10 2.38
N LEU A 189 3.12 -16.84 2.74
CA LEU A 189 3.53 -15.70 1.90
C LEU A 189 5.05 -15.50 1.87
N THR A 190 5.75 -15.83 2.97
CA THR A 190 7.19 -15.57 3.15
C THR A 190 8.07 -16.80 2.92
N CYS A 191 7.56 -18.02 3.05
CA CYS A 191 8.33 -19.27 2.87
C CYS A 191 8.15 -19.93 1.49
N ASN A 192 7.05 -19.65 0.79
CA ASN A 192 6.87 -20.10 -0.59
C ASN A 192 7.88 -19.44 -1.56
N GLU A 193 8.09 -20.08 -2.71
CA GLU A 193 9.05 -19.63 -3.75
C GLU A 193 8.75 -18.22 -4.29
N HIS A 194 7.45 -17.88 -4.36
CA HIS A 194 6.93 -16.58 -4.80
C HIS A 194 6.28 -15.83 -3.61
N GLY A 195 5.78 -14.62 -3.85
CA GLY A 195 5.15 -13.81 -2.81
C GLY A 195 6.06 -12.73 -2.24
N ALA A 196 6.02 -12.54 -0.93
CA ALA A 196 6.74 -11.47 -0.25
C ALA A 196 8.13 -11.94 0.20
N PHE A 197 9.11 -11.03 0.26
CA PHE A 197 10.38 -11.33 0.94
C PHE A 197 10.26 -11.14 2.46
N ALA A 198 9.35 -10.26 2.89
CA ALA A 198 9.01 -10.03 4.28
C ALA A 198 7.59 -9.46 4.41
N CYS A 199 6.95 -9.67 5.56
CA CYS A 199 5.68 -9.02 5.88
C CYS A 199 5.53 -8.67 7.36
N ILE A 200 4.73 -7.65 7.64
CA ILE A 200 4.24 -7.32 8.98
C ILE A 200 2.75 -7.64 9.03
N MET A 201 2.37 -8.56 9.91
CA MET A 201 0.99 -9.00 10.09
C MET A 201 0.70 -9.29 11.57
N ASN A 202 -0.57 -9.24 11.94
CA ASN A 202 -1.00 -9.41 13.32
C ASN A 202 -1.20 -10.89 13.66
N SER A 203 -0.72 -11.30 14.84
CA SER A 203 -0.90 -12.65 15.37
C SER A 203 -2.26 -12.89 16.02
N ARG A 204 -3.02 -11.83 16.35
CA ARG A 204 -4.38 -11.91 16.88
C ARG A 204 -5.29 -10.92 16.15
N TYR A 205 -6.37 -10.48 16.80
CA TYR A 205 -7.35 -9.58 16.19
C TYR A 205 -6.76 -8.19 15.92
N GLY A 206 -6.72 -7.81 14.65
CA GLY A 206 -6.53 -6.42 14.25
C GLY A 206 -7.71 -5.58 14.72
N LEU A 207 -7.42 -4.42 15.29
CA LEU A 207 -8.39 -3.56 15.97
C LEU A 207 -8.60 -2.26 15.19
N GLY A 208 -9.82 -2.12 14.66
CA GLY A 208 -10.35 -0.89 14.08
C GLY A 208 -11.11 -0.04 15.12
N MET A 209 -11.70 1.07 14.67
CA MET A 209 -12.56 1.93 15.49
C MET A 209 -13.85 2.25 14.72
N GLU A 210 -15.00 2.13 15.39
CA GLU A 210 -16.29 2.44 14.77
C GLU A 210 -16.35 3.92 14.36
N ASN A 211 -16.81 4.20 13.14
CA ASN A 211 -16.98 5.54 12.57
C ASN A 211 -15.72 6.45 12.59
N SER A 212 -14.51 5.89 12.74
CA SER A 212 -13.27 6.66 12.79
C SER A 212 -12.08 5.90 12.19
N THR A 213 -11.31 6.58 11.34
CA THR A 213 -10.05 6.03 10.82
C THR A 213 -8.90 6.06 11.84
N ASP A 214 -9.06 6.85 12.91
CA ASP A 214 -8.13 6.92 14.03
C ASP A 214 -8.27 5.68 14.93
N SER A 215 -7.82 4.53 14.44
CA SER A 215 -7.84 3.26 15.13
C SER A 215 -6.45 2.80 15.58
N PRO A 216 -6.34 1.90 16.57
CA PRO A 216 -5.06 1.37 16.99
C PRO A 216 -4.23 0.83 15.83
N GLY A 217 -4.78 -0.07 15.00
CA GLY A 217 -4.08 -0.62 13.84
C GLY A 217 -3.54 0.45 12.89
N GLN A 218 -4.37 1.47 12.60
CA GLN A 218 -4.01 2.53 11.66
C GLN A 218 -2.89 3.42 12.20
N ARG A 219 -2.79 3.60 13.50
CA ARG A 219 -1.72 4.40 14.12
C ARG A 219 -0.34 3.76 13.97
N TYR A 220 -0.25 2.44 14.10
CA TYR A 220 1.02 1.73 13.84
C TYR A 220 1.35 1.71 12.35
N ASP A 221 0.34 1.56 11.47
CA ASP A 221 0.51 1.60 10.02
C ASP A 221 1.07 2.96 9.54
N LEU A 222 0.43 4.06 9.95
CA LEU A 222 0.90 5.42 9.64
C LEU A 222 2.30 5.68 10.22
N ALA A 223 2.57 5.24 11.45
CA ALA A 223 3.86 5.42 12.08
C ALA A 223 4.98 4.63 11.38
N PHE A 224 4.68 3.42 10.89
CA PHE A 224 5.63 2.62 10.10
C PHE A 224 5.98 3.34 8.79
N PHE A 225 4.99 3.79 8.02
CA PHE A 225 5.27 4.47 6.75
C PHE A 225 5.92 5.84 6.93
N LYS A 226 5.60 6.54 8.02
CA LYS A 226 6.32 7.74 8.43
C LYS A 226 7.79 7.43 8.72
N ALA A 227 8.09 6.33 9.43
CA ALA A 227 9.46 5.89 9.69
C ALA A 227 10.23 5.69 8.38
N ILE A 228 9.64 4.94 7.44
CA ILE A 228 10.25 4.65 6.15
C ILE A 228 10.47 5.94 5.35
N PHE A 229 9.45 6.76 5.13
CA PHE A 229 9.49 7.81 4.11
C PHE A 229 9.86 9.20 4.61
N GLU A 230 9.56 9.54 5.87
CA GLU A 230 9.83 10.87 6.42
C GLU A 230 11.06 10.86 7.33
N GLU A 231 11.18 9.85 8.21
CA GLU A 231 12.28 9.76 9.19
C GLU A 231 13.51 9.01 8.64
N ASN A 232 13.42 8.46 7.42
CA ASN A 232 14.47 7.73 6.73
C ASN A 232 15.01 6.51 7.52
N ILE A 233 14.16 5.87 8.31
CA ILE A 233 14.41 4.60 8.98
C ILE A 233 13.97 3.50 8.02
N LYS A 234 14.88 2.99 7.19
CA LYS A 234 14.52 2.11 6.07
C LYS A 234 14.53 0.62 6.43
N GLU A 235 15.31 0.23 7.43
CA GLU A 235 15.37 -1.15 7.92
C GLU A 235 14.03 -1.57 8.52
N ILE A 236 13.40 -2.61 7.97
CA ILE A 236 12.00 -2.95 8.28
C ILE A 236 11.79 -3.35 9.75
N GLY A 237 12.77 -4.00 10.37
CA GLY A 237 12.73 -4.30 11.80
C GLY A 237 12.73 -3.02 12.64
N LYS A 238 13.66 -2.10 12.34
CA LYS A 238 13.78 -0.82 13.04
C LYS A 238 12.54 0.06 12.84
N ALA A 239 12.01 0.12 11.62
CA ALA A 239 10.79 0.86 11.32
C ALA A 239 9.55 0.31 12.06
N ASN A 240 9.45 -1.03 12.21
CA ASN A 240 8.38 -1.65 12.99
C ASN A 240 8.50 -1.36 14.50
N HIS A 241 9.71 -1.34 15.05
CA HIS A 241 9.89 -0.97 16.47
C HIS A 241 9.69 0.54 16.69
N TYR A 242 10.12 1.38 15.74
CA TYR A 242 9.81 2.81 15.78
C TYR A 242 8.29 3.07 15.79
N SER A 243 7.52 2.36 14.96
CA SER A 243 6.07 2.53 14.91
C SER A 243 5.41 2.18 16.26
N LYS A 244 6.05 1.28 17.02
CA LYS A 244 5.64 0.89 18.35
C LYS A 244 5.99 1.92 19.41
N GLU A 245 7.25 2.31 19.47
CA GLU A 245 7.79 3.24 20.47
C GLU A 245 7.16 4.63 20.40
N ILE A 246 6.89 5.15 19.19
CA ILE A 246 6.28 6.48 19.04
C ILE A 246 4.84 6.54 19.55
N ASN A 247 4.19 5.38 19.74
CA ASN A 247 2.84 5.26 20.27
C ASN A 247 2.80 4.92 21.77
N VAL A 248 3.94 4.80 22.46
CA VAL A 248 4.01 4.42 23.89
C VAL A 248 3.24 5.39 24.79
N TRP A 249 3.28 6.69 24.49
CA TRP A 249 2.58 7.72 25.30
C TRP A 249 1.05 7.52 25.36
N ARG A 250 0.49 6.71 24.47
CA ARG A 250 -0.94 6.36 24.42
C ARG A 250 -1.20 4.86 24.55
N ILE A 251 -0.24 4.09 25.05
CA ILE A 251 -0.33 2.61 25.10
C ILE A 251 -1.56 2.10 25.90
N ASN A 252 -2.03 2.90 26.87
CA ASN A 252 -3.17 2.58 27.72
C ASN A 252 -4.53 2.95 27.10
N GLU A 253 -4.56 3.54 25.90
CA GLU A 253 -5.80 3.68 25.15
C GLU A 253 -6.29 2.31 24.64
N ASN A 254 -7.60 2.18 24.46
CA ASN A 254 -8.23 0.92 24.09
C ASN A 254 -7.59 0.32 22.83
N GLY A 255 -7.06 -0.90 22.94
CA GLY A 255 -6.48 -1.67 21.85
C GLY A 255 -5.03 -1.32 21.48
N MET A 256 -4.46 -0.21 21.97
CA MET A 256 -3.09 0.17 21.61
C MET A 256 -2.05 -0.86 22.07
N ARG A 257 -2.11 -1.29 23.33
CA ARG A 257 -1.25 -2.36 23.87
C ARG A 257 -1.43 -3.69 23.15
N TRP A 258 -2.66 -4.03 22.78
CA TRP A 258 -2.95 -5.26 22.05
C TRP A 258 -2.21 -5.29 20.72
N ILE A 259 -2.39 -4.27 19.87
CA ILE A 259 -1.69 -4.16 18.59
C ILE A 259 -0.16 -4.15 18.76
N TYR A 260 0.34 -3.44 19.78
CA TYR A 260 1.77 -3.38 20.09
C TYR A 260 2.40 -4.79 20.17
N TYR A 261 1.75 -5.72 20.87
CA TYR A 261 2.25 -7.07 21.05
C TYR A 261 2.03 -7.97 19.82
N GLU A 262 0.91 -7.84 19.12
CA GLU A 262 0.57 -8.76 18.03
C GLU A 262 1.18 -8.42 16.66
N THR A 263 1.63 -7.17 16.45
CA THR A 263 2.21 -6.76 15.16
C THR A 263 3.62 -7.31 14.99
N ASN A 264 3.75 -8.39 14.22
CA ASN A 264 4.97 -9.18 14.10
C ASN A 264 5.59 -9.08 12.71
N LEU A 265 6.92 -8.99 12.66
CA LEU A 265 7.69 -9.03 11.41
C LEU A 265 8.09 -10.47 11.07
N PHE A 266 7.68 -10.91 9.89
CA PHE A 266 8.10 -12.14 9.23
C PHE A 266 9.15 -11.80 8.17
N GLY A 267 10.36 -12.33 8.31
CA GLY A 267 11.52 -12.00 7.48
C GLY A 267 12.67 -11.40 8.26
N ASP A 268 13.71 -11.02 7.53
CA ASP A 268 14.95 -10.48 8.10
C ASP A 268 14.77 -9.01 8.54
N PRO A 269 14.95 -8.69 9.84
CA PRO A 269 14.76 -7.34 10.36
C PRO A 269 15.77 -6.30 9.83
N GLN A 270 16.90 -6.74 9.26
CA GLN A 270 17.94 -5.86 8.76
C GLN A 270 17.68 -5.36 7.33
N ILE A 271 16.80 -6.00 6.56
CA ILE A 271 16.53 -5.58 5.19
C ILE A 271 15.93 -4.19 5.17
N ALA A 272 16.54 -3.30 4.39
CA ALA A 272 16.05 -1.95 4.17
C ALA A 272 15.10 -1.89 2.97
N ILE A 273 13.98 -1.18 3.11
CA ILE A 273 13.10 -0.86 1.98
C ILE A 273 13.91 -0.11 0.91
N ARG A 274 13.96 -0.72 -0.28
CA ARG A 274 14.67 -0.20 -1.45
C ARG A 274 13.89 0.92 -2.09
N GLU A 275 14.59 1.96 -2.50
CA GLU A 275 14.03 3.03 -3.33
C GLU A 275 14.54 2.90 -4.76
N PRO A 276 13.79 3.42 -5.76
CA PRO A 276 14.25 3.45 -7.14
C PRO A 276 15.56 4.23 -7.28
N MET A 277 16.46 3.75 -8.14
CA MET A 277 17.74 4.42 -8.41
C MET A 277 17.55 5.85 -8.92
N GLU A 278 16.55 6.04 -9.79
CA GLU A 278 16.20 7.34 -10.34
C GLU A 278 14.83 7.79 -9.81
N LYS A 279 14.80 8.93 -9.13
CA LYS A 279 13.58 9.55 -8.60
C LYS A 279 13.12 10.62 -9.58
N VAL A 280 12.03 10.35 -10.28
CA VAL A 280 11.43 11.28 -11.25
C VAL A 280 10.04 11.65 -10.80
N ASN A 281 9.76 12.95 -10.74
CA ASN A 281 8.39 13.48 -10.61
C ASN A 281 7.90 13.95 -11.96
N ILE A 282 6.63 13.68 -12.28
CA ILE A 282 5.96 14.18 -13.49
C ILE A 282 4.96 15.25 -13.07
N SER A 283 5.01 16.42 -13.71
CA SER A 283 3.95 17.42 -13.69
C SER A 283 3.18 17.33 -15.00
N LEU A 284 1.89 16.99 -14.91
CA LEU A 284 0.98 16.81 -16.04
C LEU A 284 -0.27 17.67 -15.85
N GLU A 285 -0.50 18.58 -16.79
CA GLU A 285 -1.68 19.44 -16.86
C GLU A 285 -2.32 19.35 -18.26
N VAL A 286 -3.62 19.05 -18.31
CA VAL A 286 -4.40 19.14 -19.57
C VAL A 286 -4.88 20.57 -19.72
N ILE A 287 -4.24 21.32 -20.63
CA ILE A 287 -4.52 22.74 -20.87
C ILE A 287 -5.57 22.97 -21.96
N LYS A 288 -5.90 21.93 -22.74
CA LYS A 288 -7.07 21.92 -23.63
C LYS A 288 -7.64 20.49 -23.74
N PRO A 289 -8.96 20.29 -23.60
CA PRO A 289 -9.99 21.28 -23.29
C PRO A 289 -10.11 21.59 -21.79
N LEU A 290 -10.18 22.89 -21.46
CA LEU A 290 -10.69 23.38 -20.18
C LEU A 290 -12.23 23.42 -20.16
N LYS A 291 -12.82 23.68 -18.99
CA LYS A 291 -14.28 23.85 -18.84
C LYS A 291 -14.80 25.01 -19.70
N GLY A 292 -15.95 24.81 -20.34
CA GLY A 292 -16.57 25.75 -21.28
C GLY A 292 -17.06 25.08 -22.56
N ILE A 293 -17.45 25.91 -23.52
CA ILE A 293 -17.95 25.49 -24.84
C ILE A 293 -16.87 25.70 -25.91
N TYR A 294 -16.62 24.68 -26.71
CA TYR A 294 -15.77 24.74 -27.91
C TYR A 294 -16.64 24.56 -29.15
N ILE A 295 -16.37 25.36 -30.19
CA ILE A 295 -17.02 25.27 -31.50
C ILE A 295 -15.94 25.23 -32.56
N PHE A 296 -15.82 24.10 -33.27
CA PHE A 296 -14.75 23.81 -34.24
C PHE A 296 -13.37 24.15 -33.68
N ASP A 297 -13.05 23.53 -32.55
CA ASP A 297 -11.81 23.71 -31.79
C ASP A 297 -11.57 25.12 -31.17
N ARG A 298 -12.46 26.10 -31.40
CA ARG A 298 -12.37 27.44 -30.82
C ARG A 298 -13.08 27.53 -29.48
N GLY A 299 -12.38 27.99 -28.45
CA GLY A 299 -12.89 28.12 -27.08
C GLY A 299 -11.76 28.14 -26.05
N PRO A 300 -12.07 27.98 -24.75
CA PRO A 300 -13.41 27.82 -24.20
C PRO A 300 -14.21 29.14 -24.23
N LEU A 301 -15.39 29.13 -24.83
CA LEU A 301 -16.43 30.14 -24.60
C LEU A 301 -17.16 29.82 -23.30
N PHE A 302 -17.65 30.84 -22.60
CA PHE A 302 -18.45 30.67 -21.38
C PHE A 302 -17.76 29.78 -20.32
N SER A 303 -16.51 30.09 -19.97
CA SER A 303 -15.69 29.32 -18.99
C SER A 303 -16.29 29.22 -17.58
N PHE A 304 -17.34 29.99 -17.28
CA PHE A 304 -18.14 29.83 -16.07
C PHE A 304 -19.01 28.55 -16.07
N ILE A 305 -19.18 27.89 -17.22
CA ILE A 305 -19.89 26.61 -17.33
C ILE A 305 -18.99 25.52 -16.74
N ASN A 306 -19.47 24.82 -15.71
CA ASN A 306 -18.71 23.75 -15.03
C ASN A 306 -18.69 22.41 -15.79
N LYS A 307 -18.76 22.45 -17.13
CA LYS A 307 -18.74 21.30 -18.03
C LYS A 307 -17.94 21.65 -19.28
N THR A 308 -17.32 20.65 -19.89
CA THR A 308 -16.69 20.78 -21.20
C THR A 308 -17.66 20.29 -22.26
N ILE A 309 -18.06 21.17 -23.18
CA ILE A 309 -18.99 20.88 -24.27
C ILE A 309 -18.31 21.24 -25.59
N VAL A 310 -18.36 20.34 -26.56
CA VAL A 310 -17.63 20.45 -27.82
C VAL A 310 -18.58 20.25 -29.00
N PHE A 311 -18.56 21.16 -29.96
CA PHE A 311 -19.24 21.04 -31.25
C PHE A 311 -18.20 21.01 -32.37
N GLY A 312 -18.09 19.91 -33.12
CA GLY A 312 -17.02 19.65 -34.09
C GLY A 312 -15.78 18.97 -33.48
N GLY A 313 -14.71 18.83 -34.27
CA GLY A 313 -13.42 18.33 -33.80
C GLY A 313 -12.77 19.24 -32.75
N ILE A 314 -11.88 18.66 -31.94
CA ILE A 314 -11.16 19.36 -30.87
C ILE A 314 -9.72 18.86 -30.71
N THR A 315 -8.82 19.79 -30.42
CA THR A 315 -7.45 19.51 -30.04
C THR A 315 -7.35 19.29 -28.54
N ILE A 316 -6.68 18.21 -28.15
CA ILE A 316 -6.28 17.91 -26.79
C ILE A 316 -4.81 18.33 -26.64
N GLU A 317 -4.54 19.19 -25.67
CA GLU A 317 -3.21 19.73 -25.42
C GLU A 317 -2.85 19.56 -23.95
N ALA A 318 -1.64 19.05 -23.71
CA ALA A 318 -1.12 18.85 -22.37
C ALA A 318 0.26 19.50 -22.20
N ASN A 319 0.45 20.16 -21.07
CA ASN A 319 1.76 20.57 -20.60
C ASN A 319 2.33 19.47 -19.71
N VAL A 320 3.50 18.94 -20.09
CA VAL A 320 4.13 17.84 -19.38
C VAL A 320 5.60 18.17 -19.14
N SER A 321 6.03 18.04 -17.89
CA SER A 321 7.42 18.26 -17.49
C SER A 321 7.84 17.26 -16.42
N THR A 322 9.16 17.11 -16.23
CA THR A 322 9.72 16.25 -15.19
C THR A 322 10.70 17.02 -14.31
N ASP A 323 10.84 16.53 -13.09
CA ASP A 323 11.98 16.85 -12.21
C ASP A 323 12.70 15.53 -11.87
N PRO A 324 13.97 15.34 -12.30
CA PRO A 324 14.77 16.26 -13.12
C PRO A 324 14.23 16.41 -14.57
N PRO A 325 14.53 17.52 -15.28
CA PRO A 325 14.02 17.76 -16.62
C PRO A 325 14.58 16.77 -17.67
N GLY A 326 13.82 16.56 -18.75
CA GLY A 326 14.26 15.74 -19.88
C GLY A 326 14.07 14.23 -19.68
N LYS A 327 13.21 13.83 -18.74
CA LYS A 327 12.95 12.43 -18.40
C LYS A 327 11.63 11.88 -18.94
N ILE A 328 10.88 12.66 -19.73
CA ILE A 328 9.68 12.16 -20.40
C ILE A 328 10.10 11.16 -21.50
N GLU A 329 9.55 9.95 -21.43
CA GLU A 329 9.70 8.92 -22.46
C GLU A 329 8.59 9.07 -23.51
N ARG A 330 7.33 9.17 -23.07
CA ARG A 330 6.16 9.31 -23.93
C ARG A 330 4.95 9.90 -23.23
N VAL A 331 4.01 10.43 -24.01
CA VAL A 331 2.69 10.89 -23.57
C VAL A 331 1.63 10.24 -24.45
N ASN A 332 0.70 9.52 -23.82
CA ASN A 332 -0.39 8.81 -24.46
C ASN A 332 -1.71 9.57 -24.27
N PHE A 333 -2.53 9.58 -25.32
CA PHE A 333 -3.87 10.18 -25.33
C PHE A 333 -4.90 9.09 -25.57
N TYR A 334 -5.96 9.08 -24.77
CA TYR A 334 -7.01 8.08 -24.80
C TYR A 334 -8.40 8.70 -24.88
N VAL A 335 -9.34 7.97 -25.49
CA VAL A 335 -10.78 8.25 -25.47
C VAL A 335 -11.48 7.01 -24.92
N ASN A 336 -12.18 7.12 -23.79
CA ASN A 336 -12.82 6.00 -23.10
C ASN A 336 -11.87 4.79 -22.92
N ASP A 337 -10.64 5.08 -22.48
CA ASP A 337 -9.57 4.11 -22.25
C ASP A 337 -9.02 3.41 -23.53
N GLU A 338 -9.48 3.78 -24.72
CA GLU A 338 -8.89 3.39 -26.02
C GLU A 338 -7.73 4.34 -26.38
N LEU A 339 -6.53 3.80 -26.63
CA LEU A 339 -5.36 4.59 -27.04
C LEU A 339 -5.55 5.17 -28.44
N LYS A 340 -5.44 6.49 -28.57
CA LYS A 340 -5.60 7.22 -29.84
C LYS A 340 -4.30 7.81 -30.38
N ALA A 341 -3.40 8.26 -29.50
CA ALA A 341 -2.12 8.81 -29.92
C ALA A 341 -1.03 8.59 -28.85
N THR A 342 0.21 8.48 -29.32
CA THR A 342 1.42 8.47 -28.49
C THR A 342 2.41 9.48 -29.06
N LEU A 343 2.87 10.40 -28.22
CA LEU A 343 3.81 11.46 -28.57
C LEU A 343 5.09 11.31 -27.74
N PHE A 344 6.25 11.47 -28.37
CA PHE A 344 7.56 11.27 -27.74
C PHE A 344 8.31 12.58 -27.43
N SER A 345 7.79 13.72 -27.88
CA SER A 345 8.39 15.03 -27.64
C SER A 345 7.34 16.13 -27.63
N ALA A 346 7.59 17.20 -26.87
CA ALA A 346 6.75 18.40 -26.89
C ALA A 346 6.78 19.11 -28.26
N PRO A 347 5.72 19.83 -28.66
CA PRO A 347 4.47 20.02 -27.91
C PRO A 347 3.56 18.78 -27.93
N PHE A 348 2.92 18.47 -26.80
CA PHE A 348 2.04 17.31 -26.66
C PHE A 348 0.60 17.68 -27.06
N VAL A 349 0.35 17.64 -28.36
CA VAL A 349 -0.89 18.10 -29.00
C VAL A 349 -1.44 17.01 -29.89
N TRP A 350 -2.71 16.62 -29.68
CA TRP A 350 -3.41 15.64 -30.50
C TRP A 350 -4.77 16.18 -30.96
N GLU A 351 -5.10 16.06 -32.24
CA GLU A 351 -6.41 16.43 -32.78
C GLU A 351 -7.37 15.24 -32.76
N TRP A 352 -8.49 15.39 -32.08
CA TRP A 352 -9.61 14.47 -32.13
C TRP A 352 -10.71 14.98 -33.04
N ASN A 353 -10.85 14.36 -34.20
CA ASN A 353 -11.82 14.74 -35.24
C ASN A 353 -12.63 13.55 -35.77
N GLU A 354 -12.71 12.47 -35.00
CA GLU A 354 -13.56 11.31 -35.31
C GLU A 354 -15.04 11.64 -35.06
N HIS A 355 -15.96 10.97 -35.77
CA HIS A 355 -17.39 11.09 -35.50
C HIS A 355 -17.69 10.63 -34.07
N ALA A 356 -18.25 11.52 -33.25
CA ALA A 356 -18.50 11.25 -31.83
C ALA A 356 -19.71 12.06 -31.35
N ILE A 357 -20.66 11.38 -30.71
CA ILE A 357 -21.86 12.01 -30.14
C ILE A 357 -22.10 11.44 -28.75
N GLY A 358 -22.02 12.28 -27.72
CA GLY A 358 -22.30 11.88 -26.34
C GLY A 358 -21.22 12.29 -25.36
N ASN A 359 -21.22 11.64 -24.18
CA ASN A 359 -20.22 11.85 -23.14
C ASN A 359 -19.02 10.94 -23.36
N TYR A 360 -17.82 11.51 -23.27
CA TYR A 360 -16.57 10.79 -23.39
C TYR A 360 -15.60 11.23 -22.29
N LYS A 361 -14.73 10.29 -21.90
CA LYS A 361 -13.63 10.50 -20.99
C LYS A 361 -12.33 10.57 -21.79
N ILE A 362 -11.71 11.74 -21.83
CA ILE A 362 -10.36 11.92 -22.35
C ILE A 362 -9.38 11.62 -21.23
N SER A 363 -8.36 10.81 -21.50
CA SER A 363 -7.24 10.63 -20.59
C SER A 363 -5.93 11.00 -21.26
N VAL A 364 -5.07 11.70 -20.53
CA VAL A 364 -3.67 11.93 -20.92
C VAL A 364 -2.80 11.23 -19.88
N GLU A 365 -1.86 10.42 -20.33
CA GLU A 365 -0.97 9.66 -19.46
C GLU A 365 0.49 9.88 -19.90
N ALA A 366 1.30 10.39 -18.99
CA ALA A 366 2.72 10.65 -19.22
C ALA A 366 3.56 9.57 -18.54
N TYR A 367 4.57 9.08 -19.25
CA TYR A 367 5.53 8.09 -18.77
C TYR A 367 6.93 8.69 -18.81
N ALA A 368 7.68 8.52 -17.71
CA ALA A 368 9.09 8.86 -17.63
C ALA A 368 9.99 7.65 -17.89
N THR A 369 11.26 7.92 -18.19
CA THR A 369 12.26 6.89 -18.56
C THR A 369 12.55 5.84 -17.49
N ASN A 370 12.22 6.12 -16.23
CA ASN A 370 12.37 5.17 -15.14
C ASN A 370 11.11 4.31 -14.92
N GLY A 371 10.02 4.55 -15.65
CA GLY A 371 8.72 3.88 -15.47
C GLY A 371 7.73 4.65 -14.58
N LYS A 372 8.07 5.83 -14.04
CA LYS A 372 7.09 6.72 -13.37
C LYS A 372 5.99 7.09 -14.36
N ALA A 373 4.74 7.05 -13.92
CA ALA A 373 3.59 7.45 -14.71
C ALA A 373 2.71 8.44 -13.95
N GLU A 374 2.05 9.32 -14.69
CA GLU A 374 1.00 10.21 -14.19
C GLU A 374 -0.15 10.29 -15.20
N LYS A 375 -1.40 10.26 -14.70
CA LYS A 375 -2.61 10.29 -15.52
C LYS A 375 -3.51 11.46 -15.14
N LYS A 376 -4.06 12.15 -16.13
CA LYS A 376 -5.14 13.15 -15.97
C LYS A 376 -6.32 12.78 -16.85
N GLU A 377 -7.51 12.92 -16.30
CA GLU A 377 -8.76 12.63 -17.00
C GLU A 377 -9.63 13.89 -17.09
N VAL A 378 -10.30 14.07 -18.24
CA VAL A 378 -11.25 15.15 -18.50
C VAL A 378 -12.50 14.55 -19.12
N ASN A 379 -13.65 14.79 -18.49
CA ASN A 379 -14.96 14.40 -19.04
C ASN A 379 -15.51 15.53 -19.90
N LEU A 380 -16.01 15.19 -21.08
CA LEU A 380 -16.63 16.15 -21.99
C LEU A 380 -17.85 15.56 -22.70
N PHE A 381 -18.74 16.44 -23.16
CA PHE A 381 -19.79 16.10 -24.11
C PHE A 381 -19.41 16.63 -25.49
N ILE A 382 -19.44 15.78 -26.52
CA ILE A 382 -19.09 16.16 -27.90
C ILE A 382 -20.23 15.84 -28.87
N VAL A 383 -20.38 16.71 -29.86
CA VAL A 383 -21.16 16.46 -31.08
C VAL A 383 -20.27 16.80 -32.27
N ASN A 384 -19.66 15.78 -32.87
CA ASN A 384 -18.89 15.85 -34.10
C ASN A 384 -19.53 14.93 -35.15
N LEU A 385 -20.02 15.54 -36.25
CA LEU A 385 -20.82 14.89 -37.29
C LEU A 385 -20.00 14.50 -38.51
#